data_AF-A0A752Y1P8-F1
#
_entry.id   AF-A0A752Y1P8-F1
#
_cell.length_a   1.000
_cell.length_b   1.000
_cell.length_c   1.000
_cell.angle_alpha   90.00
_cell.angle_beta   90.00
_cell.angle_gamma   90.00
#
_symmetry.space_group_name_H-M   'P 1'
#
loop_
_entity.id
_entity.type
_entity.pdbx_description
1 polymer ?
#
loop_
_entity_poly.entity_id
_entity_poly.type
_entity_poly.pdbx_seq_one_letter_code
_entity_poly.pdbx_strand_id
1 'polypeptide(L)'
;MRRKMVNNRLKMVIAILIVFSLVYSIGFITPMNSDDYTYALRELSLSSVKMHYLGWSGRVVSDTISTSLLKFFSPHIYNAIN
;
A
#
# COMPACT_ATOMS: atom_id res chain seq x y z
N MET A 1 0.00 -35.55 -16.15
CA MET A 1 0.73 -34.63 -15.23
C MET A 1 0.41 -33.14 -15.47
N ARG A 2 0.47 -32.63 -16.71
CA ARG A 2 0.29 -31.20 -17.05
C ARG A 2 -1.07 -30.58 -16.63
N ARG A 3 -2.21 -31.27 -16.85
CA ARG A 3 -3.55 -30.81 -16.41
C ARG A 3 -3.66 -30.62 -14.89
N LYS A 4 -3.07 -31.52 -14.09
CA LYS A 4 -3.07 -31.44 -12.62
C LYS A 4 -2.33 -30.19 -12.14
N MET A 5 -1.22 -29.82 -12.80
CA MET A 5 -0.48 -28.59 -12.49
C MET A 5 -1.27 -27.32 -12.81
N VAL A 6 -2.00 -27.28 -13.94
CA VAL A 6 -2.87 -26.15 -14.28
C VAL A 6 -3.98 -25.98 -13.25
N ASN A 7 -4.62 -27.07 -12.83
CA ASN A 7 -5.66 -27.03 -11.79
C ASN A 7 -5.11 -26.55 -10.44
N ASN A 8 -3.88 -26.91 -10.08
CA ASN A 8 -3.25 -26.43 -8.86
C ASN A 8 -2.93 -24.93 -8.92
N ARG A 9 -2.44 -24.43 -10.07
CA ARG A 9 -2.21 -22.99 -10.27
C ARG A 9 -3.51 -22.21 -10.19
N LEU A 10 -4.59 -22.72 -10.79
CA LEU A 10 -5.91 -22.10 -10.71
C LEU A 10 -6.42 -22.05 -9.26
N LYS A 11 -6.33 -23.17 -8.52
CA LYS A 11 -6.68 -23.21 -7.09
C LYS A 11 -5.87 -22.20 -6.27
N MET A 12 -4.58 -22.06 -6.56
CA MET A 12 -3.72 -21.08 -5.90
C MET A 12 -4.16 -19.64 -6.19
N VAL A 13 -4.44 -19.31 -7.45
CA VAL A 13 -4.94 -17.98 -7.83
C VAL A 13 -6.26 -17.67 -7.14
N ILE A 14 -7.21 -18.62 -7.13
CA ILE A 14 -8.49 -18.45 -6.44
C ILE A 14 -8.27 -18.23 -4.93
N ALA A 15 -7.38 -19.01 -4.30
CA ALA A 15 -7.06 -18.85 -2.88
C ALA A 15 -6.47 -17.45 -2.58
N ILE A 16 -5.55 -16.97 -3.41
CA ILE A 16 -4.97 -15.62 -3.28
C ILE A 16 -6.06 -14.56 -3.42
N LEU A 17 -6.94 -14.67 -4.42
CA LEU A 17 -8.04 -13.72 -4.62
C LEU A 17 -9.00 -13.68 -3.43
N ILE A 18 -9.32 -14.84 -2.83
CA ILE A 18 -10.18 -14.92 -1.65
C ILE A 18 -9.50 -14.22 -0.47
N VAL A 19 -8.25 -14.54 -0.17
CA VAL A 19 -7.50 -13.94 0.96
C VAL A 19 -7.36 -12.43 0.75
N PHE A 20 -6.99 -12.00 -0.46
CA PHE A 20 -6.91 -10.58 -0.81
C PHE A 20 -8.26 -9.89 -0.60
N SER A 21 -9.36 -10.46 -1.10
CA SER A 21 -10.69 -9.83 -0.98
C SER A 21 -11.12 -9.68 0.48
N LEU A 22 -10.84 -10.68 1.32
CA LEU A 22 -11.16 -10.62 2.75
C LEU A 22 -10.37 -9.51 3.44
N VAL A 23 -9.06 -9.44 3.23
CA VAL A 23 -8.20 -8.39 3.85
C VAL A 23 -8.54 -7.00 3.30
N TYR A 24 -8.65 -6.88 1.97
CA TYR A 24 -8.97 -5.61 1.31
C TYR A 24 -10.33 -5.07 1.72
N SER A 25 -11.34 -5.93 1.93
CA SER A 25 -12.67 -5.48 2.36
C SER A 25 -12.64 -4.73 3.69
N ILE A 26 -11.75 -5.13 4.62
CA ILE A 26 -11.53 -4.42 5.89
C ILE A 26 -10.90 -3.06 5.58
N GLY A 27 -9.80 -3.04 4.83
CA GLY A 27 -9.13 -1.80 4.42
C GLY A 27 -10.00 -0.84 3.60
N PHE A 28 -11.02 -1.35 2.91
CA PHE A 28 -11.93 -0.53 2.11
C PHE A 28 -12.89 0.31 2.97
N ILE A 29 -13.33 -0.23 4.11
CA ILE A 29 -14.25 0.45 5.04
C ILE A 29 -13.51 1.16 6.18
N THR A 30 -12.25 0.78 6.45
CA THR A 30 -11.43 1.41 7.47
C THR A 30 -11.00 2.81 7.03
N PRO A 31 -11.24 3.84 7.86
CA PRO A 31 -10.66 5.16 7.66
C PRO A 31 -9.13 5.09 7.59
N MET A 32 -8.49 6.01 6.87
CA MET A 32 -7.04 6.02 6.69
C MET A 32 -6.29 5.91 8.03
N ASN A 33 -5.27 5.03 8.06
CA ASN A 33 -4.49 4.80 9.27
C ASN A 33 -3.73 6.07 9.70
N SER A 34 -3.39 6.19 10.99
CA SER A 34 -2.70 7.37 11.53
C SER A 34 -1.35 7.64 10.86
N ASP A 35 -0.60 6.59 10.55
CA ASP A 35 0.69 6.70 9.90
C ASP A 35 0.52 7.24 8.49
N ASP A 36 -0.37 6.62 7.70
CA ASP A 36 -0.73 7.04 6.36
C ASP A 36 -1.25 8.49 6.33
N TYR A 37 -2.05 8.89 7.32
CA TYR A 37 -2.55 10.26 7.43
C TYR A 37 -1.42 11.29 7.52
N THR A 38 -0.37 10.98 8.27
CA THR A 38 0.81 11.86 8.36
C THR A 38 1.53 11.98 7.01
N TYR A 39 1.65 10.89 6.26
CA TYR A 39 2.26 10.90 4.93
C TYR A 39 1.37 11.58 3.88
N ALA A 40 0.04 11.47 4.00
CA ALA A 40 -0.93 12.08 3.08
C ALA A 40 -0.96 13.61 3.17
N LEU A 41 -0.75 14.16 4.37
CA LEU A 41 -0.67 15.62 4.59
C LEU A 41 0.69 16.22 4.18
N ARG A 42 1.71 15.38 3.95
CA ARG A 42 3.07 15.85 3.71
C ARG A 42 3.26 16.34 2.26
N GLU A 43 4.11 17.34 2.09
CA GLU A 43 4.57 17.77 0.78
C GLU A 43 5.69 16.87 0.22
N LEU A 44 5.72 16.75 -1.11
CA LEU A 44 6.80 16.06 -1.84
C LEU A 44 8.01 16.96 -2.14
N SER A 45 8.13 18.09 -1.45
CA SER A 45 9.25 19.01 -1.64
C SER A 45 10.54 18.43 -1.02
N LEU A 46 11.68 18.69 -1.67
CA LEU A 46 13.01 18.27 -1.19
C LEU A 46 13.29 18.73 0.25
N SER A 47 12.82 19.93 0.62
CA SER A 47 12.90 20.45 1.98
C SER A 47 12.07 19.60 2.96
N SER A 48 10.83 19.26 2.63
CA SER A 48 9.95 18.44 3.48
C SER A 48 10.51 17.03 3.68
N VAL A 49 11.00 16.41 2.60
CA VAL A 49 11.64 15.08 2.65
C VAL A 49 12.90 15.12 3.53
N LYS A 50 13.75 16.13 3.37
CA LYS A 50 14.96 16.30 4.20
C LYS A 50 14.61 16.50 5.68
N MET A 51 13.62 17.35 5.98
CA MET A 51 13.19 17.61 7.35
C MET A 51 12.62 16.35 8.01
N HIS A 52 11.80 15.58 7.30
CA HIS A 52 11.24 14.34 7.82
C HIS A 52 12.29 13.23 7.98
N TYR A 53 13.25 13.15 7.06
CA TYR A 53 14.38 12.23 7.16
C TYR A 53 15.22 12.50 8.42
N LEU A 54 15.60 13.76 8.64
CA LEU A 54 16.45 14.15 9.76
C LEU A 54 15.70 14.18 11.10
N GLY A 55 14.41 14.47 11.09
CA GLY A 55 13.61 14.69 12.30
C GLY A 55 12.84 13.47 12.81
N TRP A 56 12.64 12.44 11.99
CA TRP A 56 11.81 11.29 12.37
C TRP A 56 12.31 9.96 11.79
N SER A 57 12.15 9.78 10.48
CA SER A 57 12.13 8.43 9.88
C SER A 57 13.51 7.89 9.52
N GLY A 58 14.42 8.75 9.06
CA GLY A 58 15.71 8.32 8.51
C GLY A 58 15.60 7.49 7.22
N ARG A 59 14.47 7.51 6.49
CA ARG A 59 14.26 6.69 5.27
C ARG A 59 13.76 7.52 4.07
N VAL A 60 14.66 7.89 3.16
CA VAL A 60 14.30 8.72 1.99
C VAL A 60 13.31 8.01 1.05
N VAL A 61 13.60 6.76 0.68
CA VAL A 61 12.86 6.05 -0.36
C VAL A 61 11.43 5.73 0.09
N SER A 62 11.28 5.08 1.24
CA SER A 62 9.97 4.69 1.78
C SER A 62 9.08 5.92 1.97
N ASP A 63 9.60 6.99 2.56
CA ASP A 63 8.80 8.17 2.88
C ASP A 63 8.32 8.90 1.62
N THR A 64 9.20 8.97 0.60
CA THR A 64 8.84 9.61 -0.67
C THR A 64 7.82 8.78 -1.43
N ILE A 65 7.96 7.44 -1.44
CA ILE A 65 7.00 6.55 -2.11
C ILE A 65 5.65 6.59 -1.39
N SER A 66 5.60 6.44 -0.06
CA SER A 66 4.35 6.48 0.70
C SER A 66 3.61 7.81 0.51
N THR A 67 4.29 8.96 0.67
CA THR A 67 3.67 10.27 0.39
C THR A 67 3.22 10.39 -1.07
N SER A 68 3.97 9.86 -2.03
CA SER A 68 3.58 9.91 -3.45
C SER A 68 2.33 9.07 -3.71
N LEU A 69 2.29 7.83 -3.20
CA LEU A 69 1.15 6.94 -3.41
C LEU A 69 -0.14 7.54 -2.82
N LEU A 70 -0.06 8.07 -1.59
CA LEU A 70 -1.20 8.69 -0.91
C LEU A 70 -1.67 9.99 -1.56
N LYS A 71 -0.79 10.68 -2.29
CA LYS A 71 -1.13 11.95 -2.95
C LYS A 71 -1.70 11.77 -4.35
N PHE A 72 -1.27 10.73 -5.07
CA PHE A 72 -1.67 10.49 -6.46
C PHE A 72 -2.76 9.41 -6.61
N PHE A 73 -2.97 8.56 -5.61
CA PHE A 73 -4.00 7.53 -5.64
C PHE A 73 -5.08 7.81 -4.60
N SER A 74 -6.31 7.36 -4.89
CA SER A 74 -7.37 7.38 -3.87
C SER A 74 -7.02 6.42 -2.72
N PRO A 75 -7.56 6.61 -1.50
CA PRO A 75 -7.32 5.71 -0.38
C PRO A 75 -7.64 4.24 -0.70
N HIS A 76 -8.67 3.99 -1.53
CA HIS A 76 -9.03 2.65 -1.97
C HIS A 76 -7.97 2.01 -2.87
N ILE A 77 -7.39 2.78 -3.80
CA ILE A 77 -6.32 2.26 -4.66
C ILE A 77 -5.04 2.05 -3.85
N TYR A 78 -4.72 2.99 -2.95
CA TYR A 78 -3.58 2.85 -2.02
C TYR A 78 -3.69 1.56 -1.19
N ASN A 79 -4.83 1.32 -0.55
CA ASN A 79 -5.07 0.13 0.27
C ASN A 79 -5.07 -1.18 -0.56
N ALA A 80 -5.24 -1.11 -1.87
CA ALA A 80 -5.16 -2.29 -2.74
C ALA A 80 -3.72 -2.67 -3.11
N ILE A 81 -2.78 -1.72 -3.05
CA ILE A 81 -1.41 -1.87 -3.57
C ILE A 81 -0.31 -1.75 -2.51
N ASN A 82 -0.64 -1.23 -1.33
CA ASN A 82 0.24 -1.10 -0.16
C ASN A 82 0.07 -2.30 0.78
#